data_AF-A0A964MB14-F1
#
_entry.id   AF-A0A964MB14-F1
#
_cell.length_a   1.000
_cell.length_b   1.000
_cell.length_c   1.000
_cell.angle_alpha   90.00
_cell.angle_beta   90.00
_cell.angle_gamma   90.00
#
_symmetry.space_group_name_H-M   'P 1'
#
loop_
_entity.id
_entity.type
_entity.pdbx_description
1 polymer ?
#
loop_
_entity_poly.entity_id
_entity_poly.type
_entity_poly.pdbx_seq_one_letter_code
_entity_poly.pdbx_strand_id
1 'polypeptide(L)'
;CYCGRAGCVETYLSGPGLKRDHLKHVGESLEPAQIVAAASAGDEDCEATLQRYEDRLAMGLAQVINILDPDVIVLGGGLSNLERLYRNVPERWGAYVFSDQVATRLVKHRHGDSSGVRGAAWLWPAP
;
A
#
# COMPACT_ATOMS: atom_id res chain seq x y z
N CYS A 1 -11.34 -3.08 -13.61
CA CYS A 1 -11.58 -2.16 -12.46
C CYS A 1 -13.05 -1.75 -12.48
N TYR A 2 -13.66 -1.37 -11.36
CA TYR A 2 -15.05 -0.90 -11.38
C TYR A 2 -15.24 0.38 -12.22
N CYS A 3 -14.19 1.17 -12.42
CA CYS A 3 -14.23 2.37 -13.25
C CYS A 3 -14.25 2.10 -14.78
N GLY A 4 -14.30 0.82 -15.20
CA GLY A 4 -14.31 0.43 -16.63
C GLY A 4 -12.93 0.45 -17.31
N ARG A 5 -11.90 1.00 -16.67
CA ARG A 5 -10.53 1.04 -17.22
C ARG A 5 -9.71 -0.21 -16.88
N ALA A 6 -8.66 -0.43 -17.67
CA ALA A 6 -7.65 -1.45 -17.44
C ALA A 6 -6.41 -0.86 -16.74
N GLY A 7 -5.70 -1.69 -15.96
CA GLY A 7 -4.43 -1.31 -15.34
C GLY A 7 -4.52 -0.35 -14.15
N CYS A 8 -5.70 -0.15 -13.55
CA CYS A 8 -5.82 0.72 -12.37
C CYS A 8 -5.04 0.14 -11.18
N VAL A 9 -4.24 0.98 -10.53
CA VAL A 9 -3.43 0.65 -9.34
C VAL A 9 -4.26 -0.05 -8.26
N GLU A 10 -5.48 0.40 -8.03
CA GLU A 10 -6.43 -0.18 -7.07
C GLU A 10 -6.72 -1.67 -7.30
N THR A 11 -6.64 -2.13 -8.55
CA THR A 11 -6.84 -3.55 -8.83
C THR A 11 -5.71 -4.39 -8.23
N TYR A 12 -4.53 -3.82 -7.99
CA TYR A 12 -3.37 -4.51 -7.41
C TYR A 12 -3.18 -4.19 -5.94
N LEU A 13 -3.36 -2.93 -5.53
CA LEU A 13 -3.03 -2.42 -4.19
C LEU A 13 -4.22 -2.32 -3.23
N SER A 14 -5.20 -3.22 -3.40
CA SER A 14 -6.35 -3.36 -2.50
C SER A 14 -6.36 -4.74 -1.86
N GLY A 15 -7.14 -4.94 -0.78
CA GLY A 15 -7.34 -6.26 -0.18
C GLY A 15 -7.78 -7.33 -1.20
N PRO A 16 -8.82 -7.07 -2.01
CA PRO A 16 -9.20 -7.95 -3.11
C PRO A 16 -8.12 -8.12 -4.19
N GLY A 17 -7.31 -7.08 -4.42
CA GLY A 17 -6.15 -7.15 -5.32
C GLY A 17 -5.09 -8.13 -4.83
N LEU A 18 -4.73 -8.07 -3.53
CA LEU A 18 -3.79 -8.98 -2.89
C LEU A 18 -4.31 -10.42 -2.93
N LYS A 19 -5.57 -10.66 -2.56
CA LYS A 19 -6.23 -11.97 -2.65
C LYS A 19 -6.17 -12.54 -4.07
N ARG A 20 -6.48 -11.70 -5.07
CA ARG A 20 -6.47 -12.12 -6.47
C ARG A 20 -5.05 -12.43 -6.96
N ASP A 21 -4.05 -11.67 -6.51
CA ASP A 21 -2.65 -11.97 -6.83
C ASP A 21 -2.21 -13.31 -6.25
N HIS A 22 -2.52 -13.55 -4.96
CA HIS A 22 -2.22 -14.82 -4.31
C HIS A 22 -2.82 -16.01 -5.06
N LEU A 23 -4.13 -15.96 -5.32
CA LEU A 23 -4.84 -16.98 -6.09
C LEU A 23 -4.21 -17.21 -7.47
N LYS A 24 -3.81 -16.14 -8.16
CA LYS A 24 -3.22 -16.24 -9.49
C LYS A 24 -1.87 -16.98 -9.47
N HIS A 25 -1.06 -16.79 -8.44
CA HIS A 25 0.30 -17.31 -8.38
C HIS A 25 0.42 -18.65 -7.64
N VAL A 26 -0.41 -18.88 -6.63
CA VAL A 26 -0.34 -20.05 -5.73
C VAL A 26 -1.46 -21.04 -6.02
N GLY A 27 -2.56 -20.59 -6.63
CA GLY A 27 -3.73 -21.43 -6.90
C GLY A 27 -4.70 -21.58 -5.72
N GLU A 28 -4.39 -20.97 -4.57
CA GLU A 28 -5.24 -20.97 -3.38
C GLU A 28 -5.87 -19.60 -3.12
N SER A 29 -7.15 -19.60 -2.71
CA SER A 29 -7.86 -18.37 -2.36
C SER A 29 -7.82 -18.13 -0.85
N LEU A 30 -6.87 -17.31 -0.42
CA LEU A 30 -6.75 -16.85 0.97
C LEU A 30 -7.22 -15.39 1.14
N GLU A 31 -7.82 -15.09 2.29
CA GLU A 31 -8.06 -13.70 2.70
C GLU A 31 -6.74 -13.01 3.06
N PRO A 32 -6.63 -11.67 2.89
CA PRO A 32 -5.40 -10.92 3.20
C PRO A 32 -4.81 -11.21 4.59
N ALA A 33 -5.67 -11.34 5.62
CA ALA A 33 -5.22 -11.65 6.98
C ALA A 33 -4.59 -13.05 7.09
N GLN A 34 -5.09 -14.03 6.33
CA GLN A 34 -4.54 -15.39 6.30
C GLN A 34 -3.19 -15.42 5.59
N ILE A 35 -3.07 -14.72 4.46
CA ILE A 35 -1.78 -14.57 3.74
C ILE A 35 -0.71 -14.00 4.68
N VAL A 36 -1.06 -12.94 5.43
CA VAL A 36 -0.15 -12.30 6.37
C VAL A 36 0.24 -13.23 7.53
N ALA A 37 -0.73 -13.95 8.08
CA ALA A 37 -0.47 -14.90 9.16
C ALA A 37 0.41 -16.07 8.69
N ALA A 38 0.14 -16.63 7.52
CA ALA A 38 0.93 -17.72 6.93
C ALA A 38 2.37 -17.28 6.59
N ALA A 39 2.54 -16.11 5.97
CA ALA A 39 3.87 -15.56 5.73
C ALA A 39 4.66 -15.37 7.04
N SER A 40 3.99 -14.88 8.09
CA SER A 40 4.60 -14.74 9.42
C SER A 40 4.96 -16.09 10.07
N ALA A 41 4.29 -17.17 9.68
CA ALA A 41 4.58 -18.54 10.08
C ALA A 41 5.66 -19.23 9.21
N GLY A 42 6.22 -18.53 8.21
CA GLY A 42 7.29 -19.04 7.35
C GLY A 42 6.82 -19.62 6.01
N ASP A 43 5.56 -19.41 5.62
CA ASP A 43 5.07 -19.82 4.31
C ASP A 43 5.68 -18.95 3.18
N GLU A 44 6.48 -19.59 2.33
CA GLU A 44 7.24 -18.90 1.27
C GLU A 44 6.35 -18.33 0.16
N ASP A 45 5.22 -18.99 -0.15
CA ASP A 45 4.30 -18.56 -1.20
C ASP A 45 3.50 -17.32 -0.78
N CYS A 46 3.08 -17.28 0.49
CA CYS A 46 2.47 -16.12 1.12
C CYS A 46 3.45 -14.96 1.25
N GLU A 47 4.69 -15.24 1.66
CA GLU A 47 5.75 -14.22 1.71
C GLU A 47 6.04 -13.65 0.32
N ALA A 48 6.18 -14.49 -0.71
CA ALA A 48 6.36 -14.06 -2.10
C ALA A 48 5.19 -13.19 -2.57
N THR A 49 3.97 -13.50 -2.15
CA THR A 49 2.77 -12.69 -2.44
C THR A 49 2.88 -11.29 -1.83
N LEU A 50 3.27 -11.20 -0.56
CA LEU A 50 3.43 -9.90 0.09
C LEU A 50 4.61 -9.10 -0.49
N GLN A 51 5.69 -9.76 -0.90
CA GLN A 51 6.82 -9.10 -1.57
C GLN A 51 6.41 -8.52 -2.92
N ARG A 52 5.60 -9.22 -3.73
CA ARG A 52 5.05 -8.66 -4.97
C ARG A 52 4.12 -7.48 -4.70
N TYR A 53 3.33 -7.54 -3.63
CA TYR A 53 2.48 -6.42 -3.21
C TYR A 53 3.31 -5.18 -2.85
N GLU A 54 4.37 -5.35 -2.04
CA GLU A 54 5.26 -4.26 -1.63
C GLU A 54 5.99 -3.62 -2.80
N ASP A 55 6.47 -4.42 -3.74
CA ASP A 55 7.14 -3.92 -4.94
C ASP A 55 6.19 -3.08 -5.81
N ARG A 56 4.95 -3.54 -6.02
CA ARG A 56 3.94 -2.77 -6.74
C ARG A 56 3.53 -1.49 -6.00
N LEU A 57 3.49 -1.52 -4.67
CA LEU A 57 3.21 -0.34 -3.86
C LEU A 57 4.36 0.67 -3.97
N ALA A 58 5.61 0.20 -3.92
CA ALA A 58 6.79 1.02 -4.13
C ALA A 58 6.77 1.69 -5.52
N MET A 59 6.46 0.93 -6.57
CA MET A 59 6.32 1.45 -7.93
C MET A 59 5.20 2.49 -8.04
N GLY A 60 4.03 2.23 -7.46
CA GLY A 60 2.90 3.16 -7.48
C GLY A 60 3.18 4.46 -6.72
N LEU A 61 3.79 4.38 -5.53
CA LEU A 61 4.15 5.55 -4.74
C LEU A 61 5.31 6.34 -5.35
N ALA A 62 6.27 5.69 -6.00
CA ALA A 62 7.33 6.37 -6.71
C ALA A 62 6.81 7.30 -7.82
N GLN A 63 5.73 6.91 -8.51
CA GLN A 63 5.06 7.81 -9.47
C GLN A 63 4.50 9.06 -8.77
N VAL A 64 3.91 8.90 -7.58
CA VAL A 64 3.42 10.04 -6.78
C VAL A 64 4.59 10.93 -6.35
N ILE A 65 5.70 10.35 -5.90
CA ILE A 65 6.91 11.07 -5.52
C ILE A 65 7.48 11.86 -6.70
N ASN A 66 7.66 11.21 -7.86
CA ASN A 66 8.22 11.84 -9.05
C ASN A 66 7.38 13.03 -9.56
N ILE A 67 6.06 13.05 -9.29
CA ILE A 67 5.15 14.09 -9.78
C ILE A 67 4.93 15.20 -8.74
N LEU A 68 4.78 14.84 -7.46
CA LEU A 68 4.35 15.76 -6.41
C LEU A 68 5.45 16.10 -5.40
N ASP A 69 6.51 15.30 -5.31
CA ASP A 69 7.60 15.39 -4.31
C ASP A 69 7.12 15.68 -2.87
N PRO A 70 6.24 14.83 -2.31
CA PRO A 70 5.64 15.11 -1.01
C PRO A 70 6.63 14.87 0.14
N ASP A 71 6.59 15.71 1.18
CA ASP A 71 7.33 15.47 2.43
C ASP A 71 6.89 14.19 3.14
N VAL A 72 5.59 13.87 3.06
CA VAL A 72 4.97 12.76 3.79
C VAL A 72 3.86 12.11 2.96
N ILE A 73 3.88 10.78 2.89
CA ILE A 73 2.78 9.95 2.40
C ILE A 73 2.19 9.19 3.58
N VAL A 74 0.89 9.37 3.83
CA VAL A 74 0.16 8.69 4.91
C VAL A 74 -0.69 7.56 4.32
N LEU A 75 -0.44 6.31 4.72
CA LEU A 75 -1.25 5.18 4.29
C LEU A 75 -2.49 5.00 5.17
N GLY A 76 -3.65 4.92 4.52
CA GLY A 76 -4.93 4.59 5.14
C GLY A 76 -5.50 3.24 4.66
N GLY A 77 -6.61 2.82 5.27
CA GLY A 77 -7.32 1.59 4.93
C GLY A 77 -6.73 0.34 5.58
N GLY A 78 -7.41 -0.81 5.45
CA GLY A 78 -7.11 -2.03 6.22
C GLY A 78 -5.68 -2.55 6.04
N LEU A 79 -5.15 -2.55 4.80
CA LEU A 79 -3.79 -3.02 4.51
C LEU A 79 -2.68 -2.10 5.06
N SER A 80 -3.00 -0.84 5.40
CA SER A 80 -2.03 0.05 6.07
C SER A 80 -1.68 -0.42 7.49
N ASN A 81 -2.39 -1.42 8.04
CA ASN A 81 -2.01 -2.01 9.32
C ASN A 81 -0.82 -2.97 9.24
N LEU A 82 -0.34 -3.29 8.04
CA LEU A 82 0.84 -4.11 7.85
C LEU A 82 2.11 -3.30 8.15
N GLU A 83 2.68 -3.50 9.35
CA GLU A 83 3.85 -2.76 9.82
C GLU A 83 5.07 -2.89 8.89
N ARG A 84 5.22 -4.04 8.22
CA ARG A 84 6.32 -4.30 7.26
C ARG A 84 6.34 -3.31 6.09
N LEU A 85 5.20 -2.73 5.71
CA LEU A 85 5.13 -1.77 4.60
C LEU A 85 5.99 -0.52 4.85
N TYR A 86 6.04 -0.04 6.09
CA TYR A 86 6.73 1.20 6.45
C TYR A 86 8.26 1.07 6.43
N ARG A 87 8.77 -0.16 6.42
CA ARG A 87 10.20 -0.46 6.22
C ARG A 87 10.48 -0.87 4.77
N ASN A 88 9.73 -1.85 4.27
CA ASN A 88 10.05 -2.52 3.01
C ASN A 88 9.76 -1.64 1.78
N VAL A 89 8.71 -0.80 1.81
CA VAL A 89 8.37 0.04 0.66
C VAL A 89 9.40 1.15 0.45
N PRO A 90 9.85 1.89 1.49
CA PRO A 90 10.93 2.85 1.34
C PRO A 90 12.27 2.24 0.88
N GLU A 91 12.57 1.00 1.29
CA GLU A 91 13.75 0.27 0.81
C GLU A 91 13.69 -0.04 -0.70
N ARG A 92 12.48 -0.12 -1.28
CA ARG A 92 12.26 -0.55 -2.67
C ARG A 92 12.00 0.59 -3.65
N TRP A 93 11.34 1.67 -3.20
CA TRP A 93 10.85 2.70 -4.12
C TRP A 93 11.96 3.51 -4.81
N GLY A 94 13.19 3.47 -4.30
CA GLY A 94 14.33 4.17 -4.89
C GLY A 94 14.69 3.63 -6.27
N ALA A 95 14.36 2.37 -6.56
CA ALA A 95 14.52 1.78 -7.90
C ALA A 95 13.55 2.38 -8.95
N TYR A 96 12.49 3.07 -8.50
CA TYR A 96 11.43 3.62 -9.35
C TYR A 96 11.36 5.16 -9.29
N VAL A 97 12.06 5.80 -8.36
CA VAL A 97 12.18 7.26 -8.26
C VAL A 97 13.31 7.73 -9.16
N PHE A 98 13.07 8.84 -9.89
CA PHE A 98 14.05 9.38 -10.84
C PHE A 98 15.24 10.08 -10.16
N SER A 99 15.04 10.58 -8.94
CA SER A 99 16.04 11.30 -8.15
C SER A 99 16.98 10.35 -7.40
N ASP A 100 18.23 10.78 -7.22
CA ASP A 100 19.24 10.08 -6.40
C ASP A 100 18.92 10.12 -4.89
N GLN A 101 18.00 11.00 -4.48
CA GLN A 101 17.59 11.16 -3.09
C GLN A 101 16.07 11.20 -2.97
N VAL A 102 15.55 10.50 -1.95
CA VAL A 102 14.14 10.50 -1.58
C VAL A 102 14.00 10.93 -0.13
N ALA A 103 13.48 12.15 0.10
CA ALA A 103 13.22 12.68 1.44
C ALA A 103 11.81 12.34 1.96
N THR A 104 10.92 11.90 1.07
CA THR A 104 9.54 11.53 1.41
C THR A 104 9.49 10.49 2.52
N ARG A 105 8.68 10.74 3.54
CA ARG A 105 8.43 9.79 4.64
C ARG A 105 7.13 9.02 4.42
N LEU A 106 7.19 7.70 4.47
CA LEU A 106 6.01 6.84 4.50
C LEU A 106 5.57 6.59 5.94
N VAL A 107 4.33 6.95 6.30
CA VAL A 107 3.85 6.84 7.68
C VAL A 107 2.46 6.22 7.77
N LYS A 108 2.18 5.59 8.92
CA LYS A 108 0.86 5.06 9.27
C LYS A 108 -0.08 6.18 9.67
N HIS A 109 -1.33 6.09 9.22
CA HIS A 109 -2.40 6.96 9.68
C HIS A 109 -2.60 6.86 11.22
N ARG A 110 -3.00 7.98 11.86
CA ARG A 110 -3.20 8.04 13.33
C ARG A 110 -4.65 7.97 13.78
N HIS A 111 -5.59 8.36 12.93
CA HIS A 111 -6.98 8.63 13.35
C HIS A 111 -8.00 7.61 12.85
N GLY A 112 -7.55 6.56 12.14
CA GLY A 112 -8.39 5.43 11.70
C GLY A 112 -9.73 5.86 11.12
N ASP A 113 -10.79 5.22 11.60
CA ASP A 113 -12.18 5.45 11.22
C ASP A 113 -12.67 6.88 11.51
N SER A 114 -12.03 7.58 12.44
CA SER A 114 -12.35 8.98 12.76
C SER A 114 -11.73 9.98 11.78
N SER A 115 -10.89 9.54 10.83
CA SER A 115 -10.20 10.45 9.90
C SER A 115 -11.17 11.22 9.01
N GLY A 116 -12.27 10.59 8.57
CA GLY A 116 -13.27 11.23 7.70
C GLY A 116 -13.99 12.39 8.38
N VAL A 117 -14.52 12.18 9.58
CA VAL A 117 -15.25 13.23 10.33
C VAL A 117 -14.32 14.37 10.78
N ARG A 118 -13.08 14.06 11.16
CA ARG A 118 -12.08 15.08 11.51
C ARG A 118 -11.69 15.92 10.31
N GLY A 119 -11.44 15.27 9.17
CA GLY A 119 -11.16 15.97 7.92
C GLY A 119 -12.30 16.91 7.53
N ALA A 120 -13.55 16.43 7.61
CA ALA A 120 -14.73 17.25 7.32
C ALA A 120 -14.83 18.48 8.23
N ALA A 121 -14.58 18.32 9.54
CA ALA A 121 -14.58 19.43 10.49
C ALA A 121 -13.46 20.46 10.25
N TRP A 122 -12.34 20.05 9.64
CA TRP A 122 -11.20 20.91 9.34
C TRP A 122 -11.22 21.55 7.94
N LEU A 123 -12.20 21.22 7.09
CA LEU A 123 -12.30 21.80 5.73
C LEU A 123 -12.51 23.32 5.75
N TRP A 124 -13.18 23.84 6.78
CA TRP A 124 -13.35 25.28 6.99
C TRP A 124 -12.59 25.73 8.23
N PRO A 125 -12.00 26.94 8.23
CA PRO A 125 -11.49 27.54 9.46
C PRO A 125 -12.60 27.60 10.50
N ALA A 126 -12.24 27.41 11.77
CA ALA A 126 -13.16 27.76 12.85
C ALA A 126 -13.54 29.25 12.69
N PRO A 127 -14.82 29.61 12.86
CA PRO A 127 -15.27 30.99 12.79
C PRO A 127 -14.57 31.88 13.82
#